data_AF-A0A6B3ERH2-F1
#
_entry.id   AF-A0A6B3ERH2-F1
#
_cell.length_a   1.000
_cell.length_b   1.000
_cell.length_c   1.000
_cell.angle_alpha   90.00
_cell.angle_beta   90.00
_cell.angle_gamma   90.00
#
_symmetry.space_group_name_H-M   'P 1'
#
loop_
_entity.id
_entity.type
_entity.pdbx_description
1 polymer ?
#
loop_
_entity_poly.entity_id
_entity_poly.type
_entity_poly.pdbx_seq_one_letter_code
_entity_poly.pdbx_strand_id
1 'polypeptide(L)'
;RAESEGAARWVADALRAEGFEDVALLDTPDGTQSVYGRLAGPEGAPTVLLYAHYDVQPPLDEEAWRTPPFELTEREGRWYGRGAADCKGG
;
A
#
# COMPACT_ATOMS: atom_id res chain seq x y z
N ARG A 1 -10.33 15.30 -4.54
CA ARG A 1 -10.18 14.29 -3.47
C ARG A 1 -9.47 13.11 -4.10
N ALA A 2 -8.28 12.74 -3.65
CA ALA A 2 -7.48 11.73 -4.33
C ALA A 2 -8.13 10.34 -4.16
N GLU A 3 -8.17 9.53 -5.22
CA GLU A 3 -8.89 8.25 -5.25
C GLU A 3 -8.37 7.25 -4.19
N SER A 4 -7.13 7.42 -3.73
CA SER A 4 -6.46 6.49 -2.83
C SER A 4 -6.30 6.98 -1.38
N GLU A 5 -7.00 8.05 -0.98
CA GLU A 5 -6.96 8.57 0.41
C GLU A 5 -7.29 7.52 1.47
N GLY A 6 -8.20 6.59 1.14
CA GLY A 6 -8.54 5.47 2.04
C GLY A 6 -7.37 4.52 2.25
N ALA A 7 -6.63 4.20 1.19
CA ALA A 7 -5.45 3.34 1.27
C ALA A 7 -4.31 4.02 2.04
N ALA A 8 -4.07 5.31 1.80
CA ALA A 8 -3.04 6.07 2.53
C ALA A 8 -3.29 6.05 4.06
N ARG A 9 -4.54 6.28 4.49
CA ARG A 9 -4.91 6.20 5.91
C ARG A 9 -4.73 4.79 6.48
N TRP A 10 -5.14 3.77 5.75
CA TRP A 10 -4.98 2.39 6.18
C TRP A 10 -3.50 2.03 6.40
N VAL A 11 -2.61 2.42 5.49
CA VAL A 11 -1.15 2.20 5.63
C VAL A 11 -0.60 2.94 6.85
N ALA A 12 -0.99 4.20 7.06
CA ALA A 12 -0.56 4.96 8.24
C ALA A 12 -1.01 4.27 9.55
N ASP A 13 -2.24 3.78 9.60
CA ASP A 13 -2.76 3.09 10.79
C ASP A 13 -2.07 1.73 11.00
N ALA A 14 -1.75 1.00 9.93
CA ALA A 14 -0.96 -0.23 10.00
C ALA A 14 0.45 0.03 10.56
N LEU A 15 1.15 1.07 10.08
CA LEU A 15 2.47 1.44 10.60
C LEU A 15 2.41 1.79 12.11
N ARG A 16 1.39 2.53 12.54
CA ARG A 16 1.18 2.85 13.97
C ARG A 16 0.94 1.59 14.79
N ALA A 17 0.17 0.64 14.28
CA ALA A 17 -0.11 -0.62 14.97
C ALA A 17 1.16 -1.46 15.18
N GLU A 18 2.11 -1.39 14.24
CA GLU A 18 3.41 -2.06 14.32
C GLU A 18 4.48 -1.28 15.13
N GLY A 19 4.09 -0.16 15.77
CA GLY A 19 4.98 0.61 16.64
C GLY A 19 5.90 1.59 15.93
N PHE A 20 5.64 1.94 14.66
CA PHE A 20 6.35 3.02 14.01
C PHE A 20 6.02 4.37 14.66
N GLU A 21 7.05 5.21 14.76
CA GLU A 21 7.03 6.58 15.25
C GLU A 21 6.94 7.56 14.07
N ASP A 22 6.62 8.82 14.36
CA ASP A 22 6.53 9.93 13.38
C ASP A 22 5.67 9.62 12.15
N VAL A 23 4.61 8.81 12.31
CA VAL A 23 3.76 8.39 11.18
C VAL A 23 2.93 9.55 10.64
N ALA A 24 3.18 9.92 9.38
CA ALA A 24 2.61 11.10 8.74
C ALA A 24 2.07 10.80 7.33
N LEU A 25 0.99 11.50 6.97
CA LEU A 25 0.53 11.68 5.60
C LEU A 25 1.16 12.98 5.07
N LEU A 26 1.89 12.88 3.97
CA LEU A 26 2.64 13.98 3.39
C LEU A 26 2.04 14.33 2.03
N ASP A 27 1.51 15.55 1.90
CA ASP A 27 0.95 16.01 0.63
C ASP A 27 2.06 16.14 -0.43
N THR A 28 1.78 15.61 -1.61
CA THR A 28 2.68 15.70 -2.77
C THR A 28 2.19 16.76 -3.77
N PRO A 29 3.06 17.26 -4.66
CA PRO A 29 2.68 18.32 -5.62
C PRO A 29 1.53 17.97 -6.57
N ASP A 30 1.27 16.69 -6.80
CA ASP A 30 0.18 16.19 -7.64
C ASP A 30 -1.15 16.01 -6.88
N GLY A 31 -1.18 16.36 -5.59
CA GLY A 31 -2.37 16.25 -4.74
C GLY A 31 -2.65 14.85 -4.20
N THR A 32 -1.70 13.91 -4.34
CA THR A 32 -1.71 12.62 -3.64
C THR A 32 -1.04 12.73 -2.27
N GLN A 33 -0.96 11.62 -1.52
CA GLN A 33 -0.37 11.62 -0.18
C GLN A 33 0.67 10.50 -0.03
N SER A 34 1.92 10.84 0.21
CA SER A 34 2.89 9.81 0.63
C SER A 34 2.67 9.45 2.10
N VAL A 35 2.92 8.19 2.46
CA VAL A 35 2.89 7.76 3.86
C VAL A 35 4.32 7.56 4.33
N TYR A 36 4.67 8.19 5.45
CA TYR A 36 5.97 8.06 6.11
C TYR A 36 5.77 7.50 7.52
N GLY A 37 6.72 6.68 7.98
CA GLY A 37 6.85 6.26 9.36
C GLY A 37 8.27 5.79 9.62
N ARG A 38 8.72 5.90 10.87
CA ARG A 38 10.07 5.53 11.29
C ARG A 38 10.03 4.56 12.45
N LEU A 39 10.74 3.45 12.35
CA LEU A 39 10.99 2.56 13.48
C LEU A 39 12.46 2.68 13.90
N ALA A 40 12.71 3.01 15.17
CA ALA A 40 14.07 3.11 15.68
C ALA A 40 14.75 1.74 15.71
N GLY A 41 15.88 1.61 15.03
CA GLY A 41 16.75 0.43 15.13
C GLY A 41 17.63 0.47 16.38
N PRO A 42 18.35 -0.62 16.67
CA PRO A 42 19.36 -0.66 17.74
C PRO A 42 20.43 0.43 17.57
N GLU A 43 21.00 0.91 18.68
CA GLU A 43 22.08 1.89 18.66
C GLU A 43 23.26 1.40 17.80
N GLY A 44 23.74 2.25 16.89
CA GLY A 44 24.83 1.93 15.96
C GLY A 44 24.45 1.10 14.74
N ALA A 45 23.19 0.66 14.60
CA ALA A 45 22.73 -0.02 13.40
C ALA A 45 22.57 0.93 12.20
N PRO A 46 22.79 0.46 10.95
CA PRO A 46 22.50 1.26 9.76
C PRO A 46 20.98 1.45 9.57
N THR A 47 20.60 2.57 8.95
CA THR A 47 19.21 2.84 8.57
C THR A 47 18.86 2.14 7.25
N VAL A 48 17.72 1.45 7.20
CA VAL A 48 17.13 0.89 5.98
C VAL A 48 15.90 1.70 5.60
N LEU A 49 15.80 2.10 4.32
CA LEU A 49 14.59 2.70 3.76
C LEU A 49 13.82 1.64 2.97
N LEU A 50 12.56 1.41 3.36
CA LEU A 50 11.62 0.62 2.59
C LEU A 50 10.72 1.57 1.80
N TYR A 51 10.60 1.31 0.49
CA TYR A 51 9.77 2.08 -0.42
C TYR A 51 8.79 1.14 -1.12
N ALA A 52 7.52 1.53 -1.13
CA ALA A 52 6.43 0.84 -1.80
C ALA A 52 5.37 1.86 -2.22
N HIS A 53 4.37 1.42 -2.98
CA HIS A 53 3.23 2.24 -3.35
C HIS A 53 1.92 1.49 -3.11
N TYR A 54 0.86 2.23 -2.80
CA TYR A 54 -0.44 1.69 -2.40
C TYR A 54 -1.54 1.93 -3.45
N ASP A 55 -1.28 2.76 -4.45
CA ASP A 55 -2.15 2.95 -5.60
C ASP A 55 -2.07 1.75 -6.54
N VAL A 56 -3.07 1.63 -7.41
CA VAL A 56 -3.17 0.52 -8.37
C VAL A 56 -3.72 1.05 -9.68
N GLN A 57 -3.38 0.38 -10.78
CA GLN A 57 -3.99 0.67 -12.07
C GLN A 57 -5.50 0.35 -12.07
N PRO A 58 -6.32 1.03 -12.89
CA PRO A 58 -7.72 0.68 -13.08
C PRO A 58 -7.87 -0.77 -13.63
N PRO A 59 -9.01 -1.44 -13.40
CA PRO A 59 -9.24 -2.79 -13.91
C PRO A 59 -9.51 -2.81 -15.43
N LEU A 60 -9.84 -1.65 -16.02
CA LEU A 60 -10.26 -1.47 -17.41
C LEU A 60 -11.55 -2.27 -17.71
N ASP A 61 -11.47 -3.28 -18.57
CA ASP A 61 -12.58 -4.15 -18.91
C ASP A 61 -12.78 -5.21 -17.81
N GLU A 62 -13.80 -5.05 -16.97
CA GLU A 62 -14.12 -5.98 -15.89
C GLU A 62 -14.59 -7.36 -16.41
N GLU A 63 -15.21 -7.43 -17.59
CA GLU A 63 -15.69 -8.69 -18.17
C GLU A 63 -14.55 -9.59 -18.65
N ALA A 64 -13.39 -9.01 -18.94
CA ALA A 64 -12.18 -9.75 -19.27
C ALA A 64 -11.55 -10.46 -18.06
N TRP A 65 -11.97 -10.14 -16.83
CA TRP A 65 -11.46 -10.78 -15.62
C TRP A 65 -12.17 -12.09 -15.32
N ARG A 66 -11.38 -13.09 -14.89
CA ARG A 66 -11.92 -14.40 -14.45
C ARG A 66 -12.41 -14.39 -12.99
N THR A 67 -12.03 -13.37 -12.23
CA THR A 67 -12.39 -13.13 -10.82
C THR A 67 -12.60 -11.63 -10.64
N PRO A 68 -13.47 -11.17 -9.73
CA PRO A 68 -13.68 -9.73 -9.55
C PRO A 68 -12.35 -9.02 -9.25
N PRO A 69 -12.02 -7.91 -9.94
CA PRO A 69 -10.69 -7.31 -9.86
C PRO A 69 -10.33 -6.80 -8.46
N PHE A 70 -11.31 -6.33 -7.67
CA PHE A 70 -11.09 -5.79 -6.34
C PHE A 70 -11.51 -6.73 -5.20
N GLU A 71 -11.81 -7.99 -5.50
CA GLU A 71 -12.05 -9.04 -4.51
C GLU A 71 -10.91 -10.07 -4.58
N LEU A 72 -10.07 -10.12 -3.54
CA LEU A 72 -8.94 -11.04 -3.51
C LEU A 72 -9.44 -12.48 -3.52
N THR A 73 -9.22 -13.18 -4.63
CA THR A 73 -9.79 -14.51 -4.88
C THR A 73 -8.68 -15.55 -5.00
N GLU A 74 -8.75 -16.63 -4.22
CA GLU A 74 -7.85 -17.78 -4.34
C GLU A 74 -8.30 -18.69 -5.49
N ARG A 75 -7.35 -19.17 -6.30
CA ARG A 75 -7.57 -20.21 -7.30
C ARG A 75 -6.26 -20.98 -7.54
N GLU A 76 -6.31 -22.30 -7.38
CA GLU A 76 -5.22 -23.20 -7.73
C GLU A 76 -3.87 -22.84 -7.07
N GLY A 77 -3.91 -22.43 -5.80
CA GLY A 77 -2.75 -22.03 -5.00
C GLY A 77 -2.26 -20.60 -5.30
N ARG A 78 -3.05 -19.77 -6.00
CA ARG A 78 -2.68 -18.40 -6.36
C ARG A 78 -3.77 -17.41 -5.97
N TRP A 79 -3.33 -16.22 -5.56
CA TRP A 79 -4.22 -15.10 -5.22
C TRP A 79 -4.37 -14.14 -6.40
N TYR A 80 -5.61 -13.88 -6.80
CA TYR A 80 -5.96 -13.00 -7.91
C TYR A 80 -6.68 -11.76 -7.40
N GLY A 81 -6.21 -10.59 -7.82
CA GLY A 81 -6.79 -9.30 -7.49
C GLY A 81 -5.88 -8.16 -7.97
N ARG A 82 -6.48 -7.04 -8.35
CA ARG A 82 -5.76 -5.81 -8.70
C ARG A 82 -4.99 -5.32 -7.47
N GLY A 83 -3.69 -5.12 -7.65
CA GLY A 83 -2.79 -4.73 -6.56
C GLY A 83 -2.13 -5.90 -5.83
N ALA A 84 -2.56 -7.15 -6.06
CA ALA A 84 -2.05 -8.30 -5.31
C ALA A 84 -0.54 -8.50 -5.49
N ALA A 85 -0.01 -8.32 -6.69
CA ALA A 85 1.44 -8.41 -6.96
C ALA A 85 2.13 -7.05 -7.09
N ASP A 86 1.41 -6.03 -7.59
CA ASP A 86 1.94 -4.70 -7.87
C ASP A 86 1.05 -3.65 -7.18
N CYS A 87 1.33 -3.22 -5.96
CA CYS A 87 2.48 -3.58 -5.10
C CYS A 87 2.06 -4.06 -3.70
N LYS A 88 0.76 -4.27 -3.45
CA LYS A 88 0.21 -4.42 -2.08
C LYS A 88 0.52 -5.75 -1.40
N GLY A 89 0.81 -6.80 -2.17
CA GLY A 89 1.15 -8.12 -1.61
C GLY A 89 2.65 -8.37 -1.45
N GLY A 90 3.49 -7.37 -1.73
CA GLY A 90 4.92 -7.40 -1.41
C GLY A 90 5.21 -7.33 0.07
#